data_AF-A0A7W8BNJ3-F1
#
_entry.id   AF-A0A7W8BNJ3-F1
#
_cell.length_a   1.000
_cell.length_b   1.000
_cell.length_c   1.000
_cell.angle_alpha   90.00
_cell.angle_beta   90.00
_cell.angle_gamma   90.00
#
_symmetry.space_group_name_H-M   'P 1'
#
loop_
_entity.id
_entity.type
_entity.pdbx_description
1 polymer ?
#
loop_
_entity_poly.entity_id
_entity_poly.type
_entity_poly.pdbx_seq_one_letter_code
_entity_poly.pdbx_strand_id
1 'polypeptide(L)' 'MFRAIADVLRQIGGAIATVVTLPFRALARLFGGASSTTRGRRA' A
#
# COMPACT_ATOMS: atom_id res chain seq x y z
N MET A 1 -2.84 3.96 -30.07
CA MET A 1 -2.01 4.98 -29.38
C MET A 1 -2.45 5.23 -27.94
N PHE A 2 -3.67 5.71 -27.70
CA PHE A 2 -4.16 6.01 -26.34
C PHE A 2 -4.04 4.83 -25.37
N ARG A 3 -4.35 3.60 -25.81
CA ARG A 3 -4.19 2.39 -24.99
C ARG A 3 -2.74 2.09 -24.61
N ALA A 4 -1.80 2.27 -25.53
CA ALA A 4 -0.38 2.06 -25.23
C ALA A 4 0.13 3.07 -24.19
N ILE A 5 -0.30 4.33 -24.29
CA ILE A 5 0.02 5.37 -23.29
C ILE A 5 -0.61 5.01 -21.94
N ALA A 6 -1.88 4.57 -21.93
CA ALA A 6 -2.56 4.15 -20.72
C ALA A 6 -1.87 2.95 -20.05
N ASP A 7 -1.37 1.99 -20.82
CA ASP A 7 -0.62 0.86 -20.29
C ASP A 7 0.71 1.29 -19.68
N VAL A 8 1.45 2.17 -20.35
CA VAL A 8 2.70 2.72 -19.81
C VAL A 8 2.43 3.49 -18.50
N LEU A 9 1.40 4.34 -18.47
CA LEU A 9 1.01 5.06 -17.25
C LEU A 9 0.55 4.12 -16.15
N ARG A 10 -0.17 3.04 -16.49
CA ARG A 10 -0.61 2.01 -15.53
C ARG A 10 0.58 1.22 -14.98
N GLN A 11 1.58 0.93 -15.82
CA GLN A 11 2.79 0.19 -15.47
C GLN A 11 3.69 1.03 -14.55
N ILE A 12 3.89 2.30 -14.87
CA ILE A 12 4.60 3.27 -14.01
C ILE A 12 3.84 3.46 -12.70
N GLY A 13 2.52 3.67 -12.77
CA GLY A 13 1.67 3.80 -11.58
C GLY A 13 1.71 2.56 -10.68
N GLY A 14 1.76 1.36 -11.26
CA GLY A 14 1.91 0.10 -10.52
C GLY A 14 3.26 -0.02 -9.82
N ALA A 15 4.35 0.31 -10.52
CA ALA A 15 5.69 0.31 -9.93
C ALA A 15 5.82 1.31 -8.76
N ILE A 16 5.34 2.55 -8.95
CA ILE A 16 5.32 3.57 -7.90
C ILE A 16 4.44 3.12 -6.73
N ALA A 17 3.27 2.55 -7.02
CA ALA A 17 2.38 2.04 -5.99
C ALA A 17 3.07 0.99 -5.11
N THR A 18 3.88 0.08 -5.66
CA THR A 18 4.63 -0.89 -4.86
C THR A 18 5.67 -0.21 -3.97
N VAL A 19 6.45 0.72 -4.53
CA VAL A 19 7.50 1.45 -3.80
C VAL A 19 6.92 2.28 -2.67
N VAL A 20 5.73 2.86 -2.84
CA VAL A 20 5.03 3.66 -1.83
C VAL A 20 4.23 2.79 -0.86
N THR A 21 3.62 1.70 -1.33
CA THR A 21 2.84 0.80 -0.47
C THR A 21 3.71 0.17 0.61
N LEU A 22 4.93 -0.26 0.29
CA LEU A 22 5.83 -0.89 1.26
C LEU A 22 6.14 0.00 2.48
N PRO A 23 6.64 1.24 2.33
CA PRO A 23 6.89 2.14 3.44
C PRO A 23 5.60 2.56 4.12
N PHE A 24 4.51 2.89 3.41
CA PHE A 24 3.24 3.24 4.05
C PHE A 24 2.65 2.08 4.83
N ARG A 25 2.85 0.84 4.39
CA ARG A 25 2.44 -0.37 5.13
C ARG A 25 3.30 -0.60 6.36
N ALA A 26 4.59 -0.29 6.30
CA ALA A 26 5.47 -0.32 7.46
C ALA A 26 5.09 0.78 8.47
N LEU A 27 4.82 2.00 8.00
CA LEU A 27 4.31 3.10 8.80
C LEU A 27 2.94 2.76 9.39
N ALA A 28 2.01 2.21 8.60
CA ALA A 28 0.71 1.76 9.07
C ALA A 28 0.81 0.63 10.09
N ARG A 29 1.85 -0.22 10.02
CA ARG A 29 2.14 -1.20 11.07
C ARG A 29 2.79 -0.58 12.30
N LEU A 30 3.60 0.45 12.15
CA LEU A 30 4.21 1.16 13.28
C LEU A 30 3.17 2.00 14.04
N PHE A 31 2.37 2.77 13.33
CA PHE A 31 1.27 3.59 13.87
C PHE A 31 0.02 2.76 14.21
N GLY A 32 -0.31 1.75 13.41
CA GLY A 32 -1.44 0.84 13.65
C GLY A 32 -1.15 -0.28 14.64
N GLY A 33 0.12 -0.70 14.79
CA GLY A 33 0.57 -1.62 15.83
C GLY A 33 0.47 -1.03 17.24
N ALA A 34 0.59 0.29 17.36
CA ALA A 34 0.22 1.03 18.58
C ALA A 34 -1.31 1.12 18.80
N SER A 35 -2.12 0.92 17.75
CA SER A 35 -3.60 0.98 17.80
C SER A 35 -4.27 -0.40 17.88
N SER A 36 -3.53 -1.52 17.80
CA SER A 36 -4.10 -2.87 17.69
C SER A 36 -4.30 -3.61 19.02
N THR A 37 -4.25 -2.94 20.17
CA THR A 37 -4.43 -3.62 21.48
C THR A 37 -5.87 -4.12 21.74
N THR A 38 -6.88 -3.76 20.91
CA THR A 38 -8.30 -4.02 21.25
C THR A 38 -9.02 -5.06 20.36
N ARG A 39 -8.44 -5.60 19.28
CA ARG A 39 -9.19 -6.49 18.34
C ARG A 39 -8.64 -7.93 18.21
N GLY A 40 -8.05 -8.46 19.28
CA GLY A 40 -7.45 -9.80 19.25
C GLY A 40 -7.66 -10.67 20.49
N ARG A 41 -8.54 -10.30 21.43
CA ARG A 41 -8.85 -11.11 22.60
C ARG A 41 -10.35 -11.38 22.70
N ARG A 42 -10.82 -12.24 21.80
CA ARG A 42 -12.10 -12.97 21.94
C ARG A 42 -11.76 -14.45 21.82
N ALA A 43 -11.39 -15.03 22.95
CA ALA A 43 -11.45 -16.45 23.33
C ALA A 43 -10.87 -16.54 24.75
#